data_AF-A0A100XZ23-F1
#
_entry.id   AF-A0A100XZ23-F1
#
_cell.length_a   1.000
_cell.length_b   1.000
_cell.length_c   1.000
_cell.angle_alpha   90.00
_cell.angle_beta   90.00
_cell.angle_gamma   90.00
#
_symmetry.space_group_name_H-M   'P 1'
#
loop_
_entity.id
_entity.type
_entity.pdbx_description
1 polymer ?
#
loop_
_entity_poly.entity_id
_entity_poly.type
_entity_poly.pdbx_seq_one_letter_code
_entity_poly.pdbx_strand_id
1 'polypeptide(L)'
;MKKLFSLFLIGILALGVVASGCISGGEEKTGINILYTYTGSFGDPAKGKQAAQAQLQQGAWVIYQVAGGTGLGVFEAVGDYLEANDKKMGPPFALGVDSAQDWIKPGVIIASMMKRVDVGVYNAVKQAEENQFRGGVVELGLKEGGVKLSTIEDVKAMFDSLPADVKEKKLQDLGFESEDELIQFLEQTRNQVPDWIWGAVDDLQNQIVNGQIIVPKATSKDQIELLRKADDWKAMEEYAKNWSASEPKPETYFNESLNSRQNTKKIAIVYDVGGRGDLSFNDMAYMGAERAAKEFGLDLIELQSNSENDYLPNLRSLAKTGEYDIIIAVGFMMTNAVKQVAQEYPDQRFVIIDGYDPEMPHNVQMVLFKENEGSTLAGALAALIALNDNKDTIGIVLGMEIPVLYKFEGGYRFGAYWALDYYENNKQ
;
A
#
# COMPACT_ATOMS: atom_id res chain seq x y z
N MET A 1 50.11 -48.60 -12.06
CA MET A 1 49.49 -48.67 -10.72
C MET A 1 49.49 -47.27 -10.12
N LYS A 2 48.29 -46.73 -9.85
CA LYS A 2 47.94 -45.72 -8.81
C LYS A 2 48.67 -44.34 -8.88
N LYS A 3 47.96 -43.27 -9.26
CA LYS A 3 47.22 -42.31 -8.37
C LYS A 3 48.18 -41.28 -7.73
N LEU A 4 47.87 -40.01 -7.48
CA LEU A 4 46.78 -39.06 -7.74
C LEU A 4 47.26 -37.71 -7.15
N PHE A 5 46.87 -36.59 -7.78
CA PHE A 5 46.78 -35.19 -7.31
C PHE A 5 47.12 -34.82 -5.84
N SER A 6 47.83 -33.69 -5.68
CA SER A 6 47.31 -32.54 -4.90
C SER A 6 47.86 -31.21 -5.44
N LEU A 7 46.96 -30.30 -5.80
CA LEU A 7 47.25 -28.89 -6.10
C LEU A 7 46.83 -28.09 -4.87
N PHE A 8 47.73 -27.28 -4.32
CA PHE A 8 47.46 -26.43 -3.17
C PHE A 8 46.64 -25.21 -3.61
N LEU A 9 45.50 -25.00 -2.93
CA LEU A 9 44.61 -23.86 -3.05
C LEU A 9 45.23 -22.65 -2.30
N ILE A 10 45.40 -21.51 -2.98
CA ILE A 10 45.70 -20.22 -2.33
C ILE A 10 44.36 -19.61 -1.92
N GLY A 11 44.05 -19.67 -0.62
CA GLY A 11 42.94 -18.93 -0.02
C GLY A 11 43.44 -17.57 0.46
N ILE A 12 42.92 -16.50 -0.12
CA ILE A 12 43.04 -15.13 0.40
C ILE A 12 41.84 -14.91 1.32
N LEU A 13 42.07 -14.93 2.64
CA LEU A 13 41.16 -14.33 3.62
C LEU A 13 41.43 -12.83 3.66
N ALA A 14 40.48 -12.02 3.21
CA ALA A 14 40.41 -10.61 3.58
C ALA A 14 39.49 -10.50 4.80
N LEU A 15 40.08 -10.40 5.99
CA LEU A 15 39.38 -9.97 7.20
C LEU A 15 39.03 -8.48 7.04
N GLY A 16 37.73 -8.18 6.93
CA GLY A 16 37.18 -6.86 7.21
C GLY A 16 37.04 -6.69 8.72
N VAL A 17 37.53 -5.55 9.21
CA VAL A 17 37.66 -5.20 10.63
C VAL A 17 36.29 -5.09 11.31
N VAL A 18 36.07 -5.91 12.34
CA VAL A 18 35.01 -5.72 13.33
C VAL A 18 35.56 -4.76 14.38
N ALA A 19 34.99 -3.56 14.48
CA ALA A 19 35.23 -2.68 15.61
C ALA A 19 34.30 -3.08 16.76
N SER A 20 34.78 -3.99 17.62
CA SER A 20 34.17 -4.23 18.93
C SER A 20 34.70 -3.19 19.92
N GLY A 21 33.86 -2.23 20.29
CA GLY A 21 34.08 -1.37 21.46
C GLY A 21 33.47 -2.01 22.71
N CYS A 22 34.29 -2.27 23.73
CA CYS A 22 33.82 -2.75 25.03
C CYS A 22 33.24 -1.61 25.88
N ILE A 23 31.95 -1.76 26.23
CA ILE A 23 31.26 -1.50 27.50
C ILE A 23 31.76 -0.31 28.35
N SER A 24 30.98 0.77 28.34
CA SER A 24 30.72 1.61 29.52
C SER A 24 29.21 1.59 29.78
N GLY A 25 28.80 1.28 31.01
CA GLY A 25 27.40 1.22 31.41
C GLY A 25 26.64 2.49 31.07
N GLY A 26 25.75 2.36 30.10
CA GLY A 26 24.69 3.27 29.69
C GLY A 26 23.60 2.39 29.08
N GLU A 27 22.34 2.76 29.28
CA GLU A 27 21.19 2.04 28.72
C GLU A 27 21.48 1.68 27.24
N GLU A 28 21.30 0.41 26.90
CA GLU A 28 21.43 -0.07 25.53
C GLU A 28 20.36 0.67 24.71
N LYS A 29 20.75 1.73 23.98
CA LYS A 29 19.81 2.43 23.09
C LYS A 29 19.29 1.41 22.10
N THR A 30 18.02 1.04 22.25
CA THR A 30 17.32 0.19 21.31
C THR A 30 17.21 0.96 19.99
N GLY A 31 17.90 0.51 18.94
CA GLY A 31 17.70 1.06 17.60
C GLY A 31 16.53 0.37 16.90
N ILE A 32 15.99 0.99 15.84
CA ILE A 32 15.12 0.30 14.88
C ILE A 32 15.78 0.33 13.49
N ASN A 33 16.12 -0.83 12.97
CA ASN A 33 16.66 -1.07 11.65
C ASN A 33 15.52 -1.34 10.66
N ILE A 34 15.48 -0.57 9.57
CA ILE A 34 14.39 -0.60 8.59
C ILE A 34 14.96 -1.04 7.24
N LEU A 35 14.75 -2.32 6.92
CA LEU A 35 15.12 -2.89 5.63
C LEU A 35 14.10 -2.47 4.57
N TYR A 36 14.55 -2.13 3.37
CA TYR A 36 13.67 -1.79 2.26
C TYR A 36 14.18 -2.39 0.95
N THR A 37 13.25 -2.87 0.11
CA THR A 37 13.58 -3.41 -1.21
C THR A 37 12.55 -2.98 -2.23
N TYR A 38 12.94 -2.25 -3.26
CA TYR A 38 12.14 -2.06 -4.48
C TYR A 38 12.39 -3.22 -5.44
N THR A 39 11.33 -3.96 -5.76
CA THR A 39 11.41 -5.15 -6.65
C THR A 39 11.39 -4.79 -8.14
N GLY A 40 10.93 -3.58 -8.47
CA GLY A 40 10.76 -3.11 -9.83
C GLY A 40 9.58 -3.76 -10.57
N SER A 41 8.63 -4.37 -9.86
CA SER A 41 7.45 -5.02 -10.45
C SER A 41 6.26 -5.01 -9.49
N PHE A 42 5.04 -4.89 -10.03
CA PHE A 42 3.79 -5.10 -9.30
C PHE A 42 3.13 -6.46 -9.59
N GLY A 43 3.70 -7.28 -10.48
CA GLY A 43 3.11 -8.53 -10.95
C GLY A 43 4.07 -9.73 -10.92
N ASP A 44 5.10 -9.70 -10.06
CA ASP A 44 6.12 -10.76 -9.97
C ASP A 44 6.26 -11.29 -8.53
N PRO A 45 5.39 -12.23 -8.10
CA PRO A 45 5.44 -12.81 -6.76
C PRO A 45 6.79 -13.46 -6.43
N ALA A 46 7.53 -13.97 -7.41
CA ALA A 46 8.83 -14.58 -7.17
C ALA A 46 9.86 -13.56 -6.66
N LYS A 47 9.87 -12.35 -7.23
CA LYS A 47 10.70 -11.24 -6.72
C LYS A 47 10.30 -10.82 -5.31
N GLY A 48 9.00 -10.74 -5.03
CA GLY A 48 8.49 -10.40 -3.69
C GLY A 48 8.94 -11.44 -2.66
N LYS A 49 8.83 -12.73 -3.00
CA LYS A 49 9.29 -13.83 -2.15
C LYS A 49 10.79 -13.77 -1.89
N GLN A 50 11.60 -13.57 -2.93
CA GLN A 50 13.05 -13.44 -2.79
C GLN A 50 13.45 -12.25 -1.89
N ALA A 51 12.81 -11.10 -2.07
CA ALA A 51 13.07 -9.91 -1.27
C ALA A 51 12.73 -10.15 0.21
N ALA A 52 11.57 -10.71 0.50
CA ALA A 52 11.14 -11.02 1.86
C ALA A 52 12.03 -12.08 2.52
N GLN A 53 12.43 -13.14 1.80
CA GLN A 53 13.38 -14.14 2.31
C GLN A 53 14.72 -13.50 2.72
N ALA A 54 15.24 -12.56 1.92
CA ALA A 54 16.46 -11.85 2.26
C ALA A 54 16.29 -10.94 3.49
N GLN A 55 15.12 -10.32 3.68
CA GLN A 55 14.82 -9.52 4.88
C GLN A 55 14.65 -10.39 6.13
N LEU A 56 13.99 -11.55 6.02
CA LEU A 56 13.87 -12.53 7.11
C LEU A 56 15.25 -13.06 7.54
N GLN A 57 16.16 -13.34 6.60
CA GLN A 57 17.54 -13.74 6.91
C GLN A 57 18.34 -12.65 7.65
N GLN A 58 17.97 -11.38 7.45
CA GLN A 58 18.53 -10.23 8.16
C GLN A 58 17.79 -9.92 9.47
N GLY A 59 16.81 -10.74 9.86
CA GLY A 59 16.12 -10.62 11.15
C GLY A 59 14.84 -9.78 11.14
N ALA A 60 14.29 -9.44 9.97
CA ALA A 60 13.01 -8.72 9.90
C ALA A 60 11.89 -9.47 10.66
N TRP A 61 11.30 -8.78 11.63
CA TRP A 61 10.24 -9.33 12.49
C TRP A 61 8.83 -9.06 11.95
N VAL A 62 8.67 -7.95 11.24
CA VAL A 62 7.45 -7.60 10.51
C VAL A 62 7.85 -7.09 9.14
N ILE A 63 7.23 -7.62 8.07
CA ILE A 63 7.49 -7.21 6.69
C ILE A 63 6.24 -6.61 6.06
N TYR A 64 6.29 -5.33 5.75
CA TYR A 64 5.21 -4.62 5.05
C TYR A 64 5.33 -4.79 3.54
N GLN A 65 4.31 -5.34 2.88
CA GLN A 65 4.28 -5.43 1.42
C GLN A 65 3.55 -4.23 0.82
N VAL A 66 4.18 -3.57 -0.15
CA VAL A 66 3.63 -2.45 -0.94
C VAL A 66 3.94 -2.69 -2.42
N ALA A 67 3.52 -3.85 -2.92
CA ALA A 67 3.97 -4.33 -4.24
C ALA A 67 2.86 -4.97 -5.08
N GLY A 68 1.58 -4.71 -4.80
CA GLY A 68 0.46 -5.31 -5.55
C GLY A 68 0.57 -6.84 -5.58
N GLY A 69 0.39 -7.46 -6.75
CA GLY A 69 0.53 -8.90 -6.93
C GLY A 69 1.92 -9.45 -6.56
N THR A 70 3.00 -8.68 -6.73
CA THR A 70 4.34 -9.04 -6.24
C THR A 70 4.33 -9.28 -4.72
N GLY A 71 3.50 -8.54 -3.99
CA GLY A 71 3.34 -8.63 -2.54
C GLY A 71 2.86 -9.99 -2.03
N LEU A 72 2.14 -10.75 -2.85
CA LEU A 72 1.72 -12.12 -2.49
C LEU A 72 2.92 -13.03 -2.19
N GLY A 73 4.05 -12.79 -2.85
CA GLY A 73 5.31 -13.48 -2.57
C GLY A 73 5.86 -13.21 -1.16
N VAL A 74 5.60 -12.03 -0.59
CA VAL A 74 5.99 -11.70 0.78
C VAL A 74 5.23 -12.57 1.77
N PHE A 75 3.91 -12.72 1.57
CA PHE A 75 3.08 -13.61 2.39
C PHE A 75 3.56 -15.06 2.27
N GLU A 76 3.91 -15.51 1.07
CA GLU A 76 4.51 -16.83 0.88
C GLU A 76 5.81 -17.00 1.64
N ALA A 77 6.75 -16.05 1.54
CA ALA A 77 8.03 -16.12 2.27
C ALA A 77 7.87 -16.19 3.79
N VAL A 78 6.99 -15.36 4.37
CA VAL A 78 6.74 -15.37 5.82
C VAL A 78 6.03 -16.66 6.23
N GLY A 79 5.06 -17.13 5.46
CA GLY A 79 4.40 -18.41 5.69
C GLY A 79 5.37 -19.61 5.69
N ASP A 80 6.22 -19.70 4.67
CA ASP A 80 7.27 -20.73 4.58
C ASP A 80 8.20 -20.69 5.81
N TYR A 81 8.55 -19.49 6.26
CA TYR A 81 9.38 -19.31 7.45
C TYR A 81 8.68 -19.85 8.70
N LEU A 82 7.38 -19.58 8.88
CA LEU A 82 6.62 -20.08 10.02
C LEU A 82 6.49 -21.61 9.97
N GLU A 83 6.17 -22.17 8.82
CA GLU A 83 6.08 -23.62 8.62
C GLU A 83 7.42 -24.31 8.94
N ALA A 84 8.53 -23.77 8.44
CA ALA A 84 9.87 -24.29 8.72
C ALA A 84 10.28 -24.20 10.20
N ASN A 85 9.54 -23.44 11.02
CA ASN A 85 9.73 -23.30 12.46
C ASN A 85 8.55 -23.88 13.28
N ASP A 86 7.73 -24.74 12.67
CA ASP A 86 6.57 -25.40 13.30
C ASP A 86 5.56 -24.42 13.94
N LYS A 87 5.43 -23.22 13.35
CA LYS A 87 4.49 -22.19 13.80
C LYS A 87 3.30 -22.06 12.86
N LYS A 88 2.10 -21.92 13.45
CA LYS A 88 0.86 -21.64 12.70
C LYS A 88 0.59 -20.15 12.51
N MET A 89 1.21 -19.31 13.32
CA MET A 89 1.05 -17.88 13.31
C MET A 89 2.39 -17.23 13.65
N GLY A 90 2.56 -15.98 13.24
CA GLY A 90 3.74 -15.19 13.56
C GLY A 90 3.91 -14.99 15.07
N PRO A 91 4.95 -14.26 15.47
CA PRO A 91 5.93 -13.61 14.60
C PRO A 91 7.00 -14.57 14.00
N PRO A 92 7.62 -14.21 12.85
CA PRO A 92 7.45 -12.94 12.14
C PRO A 92 6.09 -12.80 11.45
N PHE A 93 5.66 -11.56 11.22
CA PHE A 93 4.41 -11.23 10.54
C PHE A 93 4.66 -10.52 9.21
N ALA A 94 3.63 -10.51 8.36
CA ALA A 94 3.51 -9.59 7.24
C ALA A 94 2.44 -8.51 7.53
N LEU A 95 2.58 -7.35 6.89
CA LEU A 95 1.51 -6.35 6.80
C LEU A 95 1.02 -6.25 5.35
N GLY A 96 -0.30 -6.29 5.17
CA GLY A 96 -0.96 -6.11 3.87
C GLY A 96 -1.16 -4.64 3.49
N VAL A 97 -1.64 -4.40 2.27
CA VAL A 97 -1.88 -3.06 1.72
C VAL A 97 -3.10 -3.01 0.81
N ASP A 98 -3.63 -1.81 0.64
CA ASP A 98 -4.79 -1.45 -0.19
C ASP A 98 -6.11 -2.05 0.31
N SER A 99 -6.23 -3.36 0.27
CA SER A 99 -7.36 -4.12 0.82
C SER A 99 -7.05 -4.67 2.21
N ALA A 100 -8.06 -5.19 2.90
CA ALA A 100 -7.85 -5.97 4.11
C ALA A 100 -7.44 -7.40 3.71
N GLN A 101 -6.14 -7.69 3.74
CA GLN A 101 -5.54 -8.89 3.16
C GLN A 101 -5.35 -10.04 4.15
N ASP A 102 -5.73 -9.84 5.41
CA ASP A 102 -5.43 -10.76 6.51
C ASP A 102 -5.94 -12.19 6.23
N TRP A 103 -7.07 -12.32 5.53
CA TRP A 103 -7.68 -13.59 5.09
C TRP A 103 -6.88 -14.34 4.01
N ILE A 104 -5.95 -13.69 3.30
CA ILE A 104 -5.19 -14.30 2.20
C ILE A 104 -4.30 -15.42 2.75
N LYS A 105 -3.62 -15.16 3.87
CA LYS A 105 -2.76 -16.10 4.58
C LYS A 105 -2.91 -15.89 6.10
N PRO A 106 -3.98 -16.44 6.71
CA PRO A 106 -4.26 -16.26 8.14
C PRO A 106 -3.09 -16.73 9.01
N GLY A 107 -2.83 -16.03 10.11
CA GLY A 107 -1.67 -16.29 10.98
C GLY A 107 -0.36 -15.65 10.52
N VAL A 108 -0.21 -15.38 9.21
CA VAL A 108 0.95 -14.69 8.63
C VAL A 108 0.76 -13.18 8.63
N ILE A 109 -0.43 -12.71 8.24
CA ILE A 109 -0.72 -11.28 8.05
C ILE A 109 -1.40 -10.73 9.30
N ILE A 110 -0.76 -9.78 9.98
CA ILE A 110 -1.24 -9.27 11.27
C ILE A 110 -2.27 -8.14 11.16
N ALA A 111 -2.12 -7.31 10.13
CA ALA A 111 -3.02 -6.22 9.75
C ALA A 111 -2.69 -5.78 8.32
N SER A 112 -3.50 -4.88 7.78
CA SER A 112 -3.29 -4.29 6.46
C SER A 112 -3.44 -2.77 6.50
N MET A 113 -2.55 -2.03 5.85
CA MET A 113 -2.72 -0.60 5.62
C MET A 113 -3.66 -0.42 4.42
N MET A 114 -4.93 -0.20 4.72
CA MET A 114 -5.97 -0.06 3.71
C MET A 114 -5.85 1.29 3.01
N LYS A 115 -5.98 1.24 1.68
CA LYS A 115 -6.11 2.39 0.80
C LYS A 115 -7.45 2.25 0.07
N ARG A 116 -8.40 3.14 0.36
CA ARG A 116 -9.79 3.04 -0.06
C ARG A 116 -10.00 3.49 -1.51
N VAL A 117 -9.30 2.82 -2.43
CA VAL A 117 -9.45 3.00 -3.87
C VAL A 117 -10.88 2.72 -4.31
N ASP A 118 -11.53 1.74 -3.70
CA ASP A 118 -12.95 1.42 -3.89
C ASP A 118 -13.85 2.64 -3.61
N VAL A 119 -13.58 3.37 -2.53
CA VAL A 119 -14.33 4.59 -2.15
C VAL A 119 -14.03 5.73 -3.13
N GLY A 120 -12.77 5.91 -3.51
CA GLY A 120 -12.37 6.92 -4.48
C GLY A 120 -13.09 6.74 -5.82
N VAL A 121 -13.06 5.52 -6.37
CA VAL A 121 -13.73 5.16 -7.63
C VAL A 121 -15.24 5.30 -7.50
N TYR A 122 -15.85 4.72 -6.46
CA TYR A 122 -17.29 4.79 -6.24
C TYR A 122 -17.78 6.24 -6.14
N ASN A 123 -17.09 7.09 -5.37
CA ASN A 123 -17.46 8.49 -5.18
C ASN A 123 -17.36 9.27 -6.50
N ALA A 124 -16.37 8.97 -7.34
CA ALA A 124 -16.23 9.62 -8.64
C ALA A 124 -17.37 9.22 -9.61
N VAL A 125 -17.73 7.93 -9.64
CA VAL A 125 -18.86 7.44 -10.43
C VAL A 125 -20.17 8.05 -9.93
N LYS A 126 -20.39 8.06 -8.61
CA LYS A 126 -21.55 8.68 -7.98
C LYS A 126 -21.69 10.16 -8.36
N GLN A 127 -20.59 10.92 -8.27
CA GLN A 127 -20.59 12.32 -8.70
C GLN A 127 -20.99 12.49 -10.18
N ALA A 128 -20.51 11.63 -11.06
CA ALA A 128 -20.88 11.67 -12.47
C ALA A 128 -22.36 11.32 -12.69
N GLU A 129 -22.88 10.31 -12.01
CA GLU A 129 -24.28 9.91 -12.06
C GLU A 129 -25.20 11.03 -11.51
N GLU A 130 -24.81 11.68 -10.42
CA GLU A 130 -25.56 12.77 -9.80
C GLU A 130 -25.37 14.13 -10.52
N ASN A 131 -24.62 14.18 -11.62
CA ASN A 131 -24.27 15.43 -12.32
C ASN A 131 -23.61 16.48 -11.40
N GLN A 132 -22.77 16.00 -10.49
CA GLN A 132 -21.96 16.77 -9.55
C GLN A 132 -20.46 16.51 -9.74
N PHE A 133 -20.05 16.07 -10.93
CA PHE A 133 -18.66 15.78 -11.25
C PHE A 133 -17.79 17.03 -11.17
N ARG A 134 -16.65 16.93 -10.50
CA ARG A 134 -15.66 18.00 -10.40
C ARG A 134 -14.30 17.47 -10.79
N GLY A 135 -13.70 18.07 -11.81
CA GLY A 135 -12.28 17.83 -12.11
C GLY A 135 -11.38 18.46 -11.06
N GLY A 136 -10.08 18.25 -11.18
CA GLY A 136 -9.08 18.67 -10.19
C GLY A 136 -8.74 17.57 -9.19
N VAL A 137 -8.19 17.93 -8.03
CA VAL A 137 -7.61 17.00 -7.07
C VAL A 137 -8.58 16.68 -5.93
N VAL A 138 -8.81 15.40 -5.70
CA VAL A 138 -9.42 14.86 -4.49
C VAL A 138 -8.33 14.07 -3.76
N GLU A 139 -7.95 14.50 -2.55
CA GLU A 139 -6.94 13.81 -1.74
C GLU A 139 -7.60 13.19 -0.50
N LEU A 140 -7.42 11.89 -0.30
CA LEU A 140 -8.07 11.12 0.78
C LEU A 140 -7.02 10.58 1.78
N GLY A 141 -7.01 11.12 2.99
CA GLY A 141 -6.13 10.69 4.09
C GLY A 141 -6.85 9.96 5.22
N LEU A 142 -6.23 9.91 6.40
CA LEU A 142 -6.84 9.33 7.60
C LEU A 142 -8.13 10.06 7.98
N LYS A 143 -8.11 11.40 7.89
CA LYS A 143 -9.26 12.26 8.23
C LYS A 143 -10.46 12.00 7.32
N GLU A 144 -10.23 11.75 6.05
CA GLU A 144 -11.27 11.45 5.06
C GLU A 144 -11.66 9.96 5.04
N GLY A 145 -10.98 9.12 5.82
CA GLY A 145 -11.14 7.66 5.78
C GLY A 145 -10.62 7.02 4.49
N GLY A 146 -9.76 7.73 3.75
CA GLY A 146 -9.12 7.27 2.52
C GLY A 146 -8.01 6.25 2.75
N VAL A 147 -7.35 6.35 3.90
CA VAL A 147 -6.39 5.36 4.39
C VAL A 147 -6.70 5.02 5.84
N LYS A 148 -6.36 3.81 6.28
CA LYS A 148 -6.42 3.38 7.69
C LYS A 148 -5.71 2.06 7.90
N LEU A 149 -5.52 1.65 9.14
CA LEU A 149 -5.17 0.26 9.46
C LEU A 149 -6.45 -0.60 9.52
N SER A 150 -6.41 -1.85 9.03
CA SER A 150 -7.58 -2.73 8.98
C SER A 150 -8.02 -3.18 10.38
N THR A 151 -9.33 -3.30 10.59
CA THR A 151 -9.92 -4.07 11.71
C THR A 151 -10.32 -5.47 11.27
N ILE A 152 -10.74 -6.33 12.21
CA ILE A 152 -11.31 -7.65 11.86
C ILE A 152 -12.61 -7.48 11.06
N GLU A 153 -13.41 -6.46 11.36
CA GLU A 153 -14.62 -6.13 10.60
C GLU A 153 -14.30 -5.74 9.16
N ASP A 154 -13.20 -5.03 8.93
CA ASP A 154 -12.75 -4.73 7.56
C ASP A 154 -12.34 -6.00 6.81
N VAL A 155 -11.66 -6.92 7.49
CA VAL A 155 -11.30 -8.22 6.90
C VAL A 155 -12.54 -9.04 6.57
N LYS A 156 -13.52 -9.08 7.49
CA LYS A 156 -14.81 -9.74 7.27
C LYS A 156 -15.54 -9.13 6.07
N ALA A 157 -15.67 -7.80 6.03
CA ALA A 157 -16.33 -7.11 4.92
C ALA A 157 -15.62 -7.37 3.58
N MET A 158 -14.29 -7.44 3.58
CA MET A 158 -13.51 -7.79 2.39
C MET A 158 -13.77 -9.24 1.97
N PHE A 159 -13.71 -10.19 2.91
CA PHE A 159 -13.97 -11.59 2.62
C PHE A 159 -15.39 -11.78 2.09
N ASP A 160 -16.39 -11.16 2.72
CA ASP A 160 -17.80 -11.18 2.30
C ASP A 160 -18.06 -10.61 0.90
N SER A 161 -17.19 -9.72 0.43
CA SER A 161 -17.29 -9.16 -0.91
C SER A 161 -16.90 -10.15 -2.02
N LEU A 162 -16.22 -11.25 -1.67
CA LEU A 162 -15.80 -12.27 -2.63
C LEU A 162 -17.01 -13.07 -3.15
N PRO A 163 -16.97 -13.55 -4.41
CA PRO A 163 -17.96 -14.49 -4.93
C PRO A 163 -18.08 -15.73 -4.04
N ALA A 164 -19.31 -16.27 -3.91
CA ALA A 164 -19.59 -17.37 -2.98
C ALA A 164 -18.75 -18.63 -3.25
N ASP A 165 -18.53 -18.96 -4.52
CA ASP A 165 -17.67 -20.08 -4.95
C ASP A 165 -16.19 -19.83 -4.62
N VAL A 166 -15.73 -18.59 -4.72
CA VAL A 166 -14.37 -18.18 -4.32
C VAL A 166 -14.21 -18.29 -2.81
N LYS A 167 -15.19 -17.85 -2.02
CA LYS A 167 -15.18 -17.98 -0.55
C LYS A 167 -15.09 -19.45 -0.13
N GLU A 168 -15.96 -20.29 -0.66
CA GLU A 168 -16.01 -21.72 -0.33
C GLU A 168 -14.69 -22.40 -0.65
N LYS A 169 -14.15 -22.17 -1.86
CA LYS A 169 -12.84 -22.69 -2.25
C LYS A 169 -11.73 -22.19 -1.33
N LYS A 170 -11.74 -20.90 -0.98
CA LYS A 170 -10.69 -20.31 -0.13
C LYS A 170 -10.70 -20.90 1.28
N LEU A 171 -11.88 -21.12 1.87
CA LEU A 171 -12.00 -21.80 3.17
C LEU A 171 -11.44 -23.22 3.11
N GLN A 172 -11.78 -23.98 2.08
CA GLN A 172 -11.26 -25.34 1.86
C GLN A 172 -9.73 -25.35 1.69
N ASP A 173 -9.18 -24.47 0.85
CA ASP A 173 -7.75 -24.36 0.58
C ASP A 173 -6.96 -23.98 1.85
N LEU A 174 -7.56 -23.19 2.74
CA LEU A 174 -6.98 -22.78 4.02
C LEU A 174 -7.23 -23.77 5.16
N GLY A 175 -8.08 -24.79 4.94
CA GLY A 175 -8.43 -25.78 5.95
C GLY A 175 -9.41 -25.32 7.03
N PHE A 176 -10.27 -24.35 6.73
CA PHE A 176 -11.34 -23.89 7.62
C PHE A 176 -12.70 -24.48 7.20
N GLU A 177 -13.49 -24.94 8.17
CA GLU A 177 -14.83 -25.49 7.93
C GLU A 177 -15.89 -24.40 7.75
N SER A 178 -15.61 -23.18 8.24
CA SER A 178 -16.54 -22.04 8.17
C SER A 178 -15.82 -20.70 8.19
N GLU A 179 -16.55 -19.65 7.77
CA GLU A 179 -16.08 -18.26 7.88
C GLU A 179 -15.86 -17.85 9.34
N ASP A 180 -16.72 -18.30 10.27
CA ASP A 180 -16.56 -18.00 11.70
C ASP A 180 -15.25 -18.57 12.27
N GLU A 181 -14.84 -19.76 11.82
CA GLU A 181 -13.57 -20.37 12.24
C GLU A 181 -12.37 -19.56 11.72
N LEU A 182 -12.42 -19.11 10.46
CA LEU A 182 -11.42 -18.22 9.88
C LEU A 182 -11.32 -16.92 10.69
N ILE A 183 -12.44 -16.28 10.99
CA ILE A 183 -12.46 -15.00 11.73
C ILE A 183 -11.89 -15.19 13.15
N GLN A 184 -12.28 -16.26 13.86
CA GLN A 184 -11.71 -16.56 15.18
C GLN A 184 -10.19 -16.78 15.13
N PHE A 185 -9.68 -17.42 14.08
CA PHE A 185 -8.23 -17.61 13.91
C PHE A 185 -7.49 -16.29 13.64
N LEU A 186 -8.11 -15.37 12.88
CA LEU A 186 -7.57 -14.03 12.66
C LEU A 186 -7.58 -13.18 13.93
N GLU A 187 -8.64 -13.26 14.74
CA GLU A 187 -8.70 -12.64 16.07
C GLU A 187 -7.60 -13.16 16.98
N GLN A 188 -7.40 -14.48 17.03
CA GLN A 188 -6.28 -15.09 17.78
C GLN A 188 -4.93 -14.59 17.30
N THR A 189 -4.75 -14.41 15.98
CA THR A 189 -3.53 -13.87 15.40
C THR A 189 -3.27 -12.45 15.90
N ARG A 190 -4.29 -11.58 15.92
CA ARG A 190 -4.19 -10.19 16.42
C ARG A 190 -3.95 -10.11 17.92
N ASN A 191 -4.53 -11.02 18.69
CA ASN A 191 -4.35 -11.08 20.15
C ASN A 191 -2.92 -11.46 20.57
N GLN A 192 -2.04 -11.85 19.64
CA GLN A 192 -0.61 -11.96 19.91
C GLN A 192 0.07 -10.60 20.10
N VAL A 193 -0.54 -9.53 19.60
CA VAL A 193 -0.07 -8.15 19.76
C VAL A 193 -0.78 -7.54 20.98
N PRO A 194 -0.05 -7.14 22.03
CA PRO A 194 -0.65 -6.55 23.23
C PRO A 194 -1.52 -5.32 22.94
N ASP A 195 -2.65 -5.20 23.66
CA ASP A 195 -3.62 -4.09 23.51
C ASP A 195 -2.99 -2.70 23.58
N TRP A 196 -1.94 -2.51 24.39
CA TRP A 196 -1.26 -1.23 24.52
C TRP A 196 -0.58 -0.78 23.21
N ILE A 197 -0.15 -1.72 22.35
CA ILE A 197 0.42 -1.41 21.05
C ILE A 197 -0.65 -0.86 20.11
N TRP A 198 -1.83 -1.51 20.07
CA TRP A 198 -2.97 -1.02 19.31
C TRP A 198 -3.42 0.37 19.79
N GLY A 199 -3.51 0.55 21.11
CA GLY A 199 -3.82 1.86 21.71
C GLY A 199 -2.80 2.95 21.34
N ALA A 200 -1.49 2.63 21.32
CA ALA A 200 -0.46 3.57 20.89
C ALA A 200 -0.60 3.99 19.42
N VAL A 201 -0.95 3.04 18.55
CA VAL A 201 -1.21 3.31 17.12
C VAL A 201 -2.47 4.16 16.94
N ASP A 202 -3.52 3.92 17.72
CA ASP A 202 -4.74 4.76 17.72
C ASP A 202 -4.46 6.18 18.20
N ASP A 203 -3.63 6.35 19.23
CA ASP A 203 -3.20 7.67 19.72
C ASP A 203 -2.36 8.42 18.67
N LEU A 204 -1.48 7.72 17.95
CA LEU A 204 -0.75 8.30 16.82
C LEU A 204 -1.71 8.73 15.70
N GLN A 205 -2.68 7.89 15.34
CA GLN A 205 -3.70 8.24 14.35
C GLN A 205 -4.45 9.51 14.75
N ASN A 206 -4.86 9.62 16.01
CA ASN A 206 -5.56 10.79 16.53
C ASN A 206 -4.69 12.05 16.47
N GLN A 207 -3.40 11.95 16.78
CA GLN A 207 -2.46 13.07 16.67
C GLN A 207 -2.31 13.54 15.22
N ILE A 208 -2.23 12.62 14.26
CA ILE A 208 -2.15 12.96 12.82
C ILE A 208 -3.46 13.62 12.35
N VAL A 209 -4.62 13.01 12.64
CA VAL A 209 -5.93 13.54 12.22
C VAL A 209 -6.20 14.93 12.78
N ASN A 210 -5.77 15.20 14.03
CA ASN A 210 -5.92 16.50 14.68
C ASN A 210 -4.82 17.51 14.29
N GLY A 211 -3.88 17.13 13.41
CA GLY A 211 -2.80 17.99 12.95
C GLY A 211 -1.74 18.31 14.00
N GLN A 212 -1.67 17.51 15.08
CA GLN A 212 -0.62 17.60 16.09
C GLN A 212 0.70 17.03 15.58
N ILE A 213 0.61 16.00 14.72
CA ILE A 213 1.75 15.41 14.02
C ILE A 213 1.58 15.63 12.51
N ILE A 214 2.63 16.11 11.85
CA ILE A 214 2.65 16.31 10.39
C ILE A 214 3.54 15.26 9.76
N VAL A 215 2.92 14.31 9.04
CA VAL A 215 3.63 13.21 8.41
C VAL A 215 4.30 13.67 7.09
N PRO A 216 5.58 13.33 6.84
CA PRO A 216 6.25 13.67 5.59
C PRO A 216 5.59 12.98 4.38
N LYS A 217 5.27 13.77 3.35
CA LYS A 217 4.77 13.28 2.06
C LYS A 217 5.87 13.41 1.00
N ALA A 218 6.74 12.41 0.92
CA ALA A 218 7.80 12.39 -0.09
C ALA A 218 7.21 12.11 -1.48
N THR A 219 7.35 13.05 -2.42
CA THR A 219 6.85 12.95 -3.81
C THR A 219 7.99 12.92 -4.83
N SER A 220 9.24 12.96 -4.38
CA SER A 220 10.44 12.93 -5.21
C SER A 220 11.53 12.03 -4.62
N LYS A 221 12.48 11.63 -5.47
CA LYS A 221 13.62 10.80 -5.06
C LYS A 221 14.49 11.50 -4.00
N ASP A 222 14.73 12.80 -4.16
CA ASP A 222 15.52 13.58 -3.20
C ASP A 222 14.85 13.63 -1.82
N GLN A 223 13.52 13.75 -1.77
CA GLN A 223 12.78 13.76 -0.51
C GLN A 223 12.84 12.41 0.21
N ILE A 224 12.67 11.28 -0.48
CA ILE A 224 12.78 9.97 0.18
C ILE A 224 14.23 9.70 0.64
N GLU A 225 15.24 10.15 -0.10
CA GLU A 225 16.65 10.08 0.31
C GLU A 225 16.95 10.90 1.56
N LEU A 226 16.26 12.04 1.77
CA LEU A 226 16.34 12.79 3.03
C LEU A 226 15.73 12.00 4.20
N LEU A 227 14.58 11.35 3.99
CA LEU A 227 13.95 10.53 5.04
C LEU A 227 14.79 9.28 5.37
N ARG A 228 15.46 8.66 4.39
CA ARG A 228 16.38 7.53 4.60
C ARG A 228 17.59 7.88 5.48
N LYS A 229 17.96 9.16 5.55
CA LYS A 229 19.12 9.68 6.30
C LYS A 229 18.75 10.38 7.59
N ALA A 230 17.46 10.54 7.90
CA ALA A 230 17.03 11.19 9.11
C ALA A 230 17.27 10.28 10.33
N ASP A 231 17.74 10.88 11.42
CA ASP A 231 18.09 10.16 12.65
C ASP A 231 16.87 9.82 13.50
N ASP A 232 15.80 10.61 13.40
CA ASP A 232 14.56 10.45 14.18
C ASP A 232 13.33 10.99 13.43
N TRP A 233 12.14 10.74 14.01
CA TRP A 233 10.87 11.17 13.43
C TRP A 233 10.64 12.69 13.52
N LYS A 234 11.25 13.39 14.47
CA LYS A 234 11.08 14.84 14.65
C LYS A 234 11.81 15.60 13.53
N ALA A 235 13.00 15.16 13.16
CA ALA A 235 13.72 15.67 11.99
C ALA A 235 12.92 15.46 10.69
N MET A 236 12.29 14.29 10.53
CA MET A 236 11.40 14.01 9.41
C MET A 236 10.15 14.91 9.41
N GLU A 237 9.57 15.19 10.57
CA GLU A 237 8.43 16.12 10.71
C GLU A 237 8.83 17.54 10.30
N GLU A 238 10.03 18.01 10.65
CA GLU A 238 10.52 19.31 10.20
C GLU A 238 10.65 19.39 8.67
N TYR A 239 11.06 18.30 8.01
CA TYR A 239 11.00 18.24 6.55
C TYR A 239 9.55 18.33 6.04
N ALA A 240 8.62 17.62 6.69
CA ALA A 240 7.20 17.65 6.33
C ALA A 240 6.60 19.06 6.42
N LYS A 241 6.88 19.79 7.52
CA LYS A 241 6.48 21.19 7.71
C LYS A 241 7.01 22.10 6.61
N ASN A 242 8.27 21.90 6.19
CA ASN A 242 8.87 22.67 5.10
C ASN A 242 8.27 22.34 3.73
N TRP A 243 8.04 21.06 3.42
CA TRP A 243 7.48 20.64 2.13
C TRP A 243 6.03 21.10 1.97
N SER A 244 5.20 20.88 2.99
CA SER A 244 3.78 21.25 2.99
C SER A 244 3.55 22.75 2.82
N ALA A 245 4.47 23.61 3.27
CA ALA A 245 4.38 25.06 3.05
C ALA A 245 4.43 25.46 1.57
N SER A 246 5.00 24.59 0.72
CA SER A 246 5.16 24.81 -0.72
C SER A 246 4.22 23.96 -1.59
N GLU A 247 3.45 23.05 -0.99
CA GLU A 247 2.55 22.18 -1.74
C GLU A 247 1.31 22.95 -2.24
N PRO A 248 0.96 22.83 -3.52
CA PRO A 248 -0.31 23.33 -4.03
C PRO A 248 -1.46 22.69 -3.24
N LYS A 249 -2.42 23.51 -2.81
CA LYS A 249 -3.63 22.98 -2.19
C LYS A 249 -4.46 22.21 -3.23
N PRO A 250 -5.07 21.07 -2.88
CA PRO A 250 -6.03 20.42 -3.75
C PRO A 250 -7.17 21.38 -4.14
N GLU A 251 -7.35 21.59 -5.43
CA GLU A 251 -8.42 22.42 -5.98
C GLU A 251 -9.33 21.56 -6.87
N THR A 252 -10.64 21.84 -6.83
CA THR A 252 -11.63 21.16 -7.66
C THR A 252 -12.45 22.16 -8.47
N TYR A 253 -12.81 21.76 -9.68
CA TYR A 253 -13.45 22.60 -10.68
C TYR A 253 -14.78 21.99 -11.10
N PHE A 254 -15.87 22.72 -10.88
CA PHE A 254 -17.17 22.35 -11.41
C PHE A 254 -17.33 22.95 -12.81
N ASN A 255 -17.70 22.11 -13.78
CA ASN A 255 -17.96 22.53 -15.14
C ASN A 255 -19.43 22.23 -15.47
N GLU A 256 -20.18 23.28 -15.84
CA GLU A 256 -21.62 23.20 -16.07
C GLU A 256 -21.96 22.36 -17.31
N SER A 257 -21.20 22.50 -18.41
CA SER A 257 -21.45 21.73 -19.65
C SER A 257 -21.15 20.25 -19.48
N LEU A 258 -20.10 19.91 -18.71
CA LEU A 258 -19.80 18.52 -18.38
C LEU A 258 -20.90 17.87 -17.54
N ASN A 259 -21.58 18.65 -16.70
CA ASN A 259 -22.62 18.19 -15.77
C ASN A 259 -24.05 18.32 -16.29
N SER A 260 -24.27 18.98 -17.43
CA SER A 260 -25.59 19.02 -18.07
C SER A 260 -25.85 17.85 -19.04
N ARG A 261 -24.92 16.91 -19.17
CA ARG A 261 -25.08 15.76 -20.10
C ARG A 261 -26.20 14.84 -19.63
N GLN A 262 -26.85 14.18 -20.57
CA GLN A 262 -27.68 13.02 -20.26
C GLN A 262 -26.79 11.82 -19.95
N ASN A 263 -27.01 11.17 -18.81
CA ASN A 263 -26.25 9.97 -18.44
C ASN A 263 -26.54 8.85 -19.43
N THR A 264 -25.48 8.31 -20.04
CA THR A 264 -25.51 7.16 -20.96
C THR A 264 -25.67 5.83 -20.22
N LYS A 265 -25.55 5.82 -18.89
CA LYS A 265 -25.58 4.64 -18.03
C LYS A 265 -24.45 3.66 -18.30
N LYS A 266 -23.34 4.12 -18.87
CA LYS A 266 -22.19 3.27 -19.20
C LYS A 266 -20.91 3.87 -18.65
N ILE A 267 -20.13 3.07 -17.95
CA ILE A 267 -18.85 3.49 -17.35
C ILE A 267 -17.74 2.55 -17.82
N ALA A 268 -16.51 3.05 -17.87
CA ALA A 268 -15.35 2.22 -18.18
C ALA A 268 -14.30 2.32 -17.09
N ILE A 269 -13.67 1.19 -16.77
CA ILE A 269 -12.47 1.12 -15.95
C ILE A 269 -11.32 0.56 -16.81
N VAL A 270 -10.18 1.22 -16.77
CA VAL A 270 -8.97 0.87 -17.52
C VAL A 270 -7.81 0.75 -16.54
N TYR A 271 -7.16 -0.41 -16.50
CA TYR A 271 -6.00 -0.61 -15.64
C TYR A 271 -4.68 -0.33 -16.36
N ASP A 272 -3.72 0.04 -15.53
CA ASP A 272 -2.29 -0.11 -15.79
C ASP A 272 -1.91 -1.60 -16.00
N VAL A 273 -0.62 -1.88 -16.20
CA VAL A 273 -0.07 -3.23 -16.28
C VAL A 273 -0.30 -3.96 -14.94
N GLY A 274 -0.92 -5.15 -15.02
CA GLY A 274 -1.19 -6.01 -13.87
C GLY A 274 -2.66 -6.47 -13.82
N GLY A 275 -3.61 -5.55 -14.06
CA GLY A 275 -5.04 -5.84 -14.03
C GLY A 275 -5.54 -6.45 -12.71
N ARG A 276 -6.73 -7.06 -12.74
CA ARG A 276 -7.36 -7.73 -11.60
C ARG A 276 -6.65 -9.01 -11.18
N GLY A 277 -6.93 -9.46 -9.96
CA GLY A 277 -6.30 -10.63 -9.34
C GLY A 277 -5.04 -10.30 -8.54
N ASP A 278 -4.76 -9.01 -8.34
CA ASP A 278 -3.70 -8.55 -7.45
C ASP A 278 -4.11 -8.58 -5.96
N LEU A 279 -5.41 -8.79 -5.69
CA LEU A 279 -6.02 -8.79 -4.35
C LEU A 279 -5.72 -7.51 -3.56
N SER A 280 -5.45 -6.41 -4.28
CA SER A 280 -4.90 -5.17 -3.75
C SER A 280 -5.48 -3.98 -4.55
N PHE A 281 -4.64 -3.13 -5.12
CA PHE A 281 -4.99 -1.88 -5.78
C PHE A 281 -6.04 -2.00 -6.89
N ASN A 282 -5.85 -2.89 -7.87
CA ASN A 282 -6.73 -2.99 -9.04
C ASN A 282 -8.07 -3.64 -8.69
N ASP A 283 -8.05 -4.69 -7.86
CA ASP A 283 -9.29 -5.31 -7.38
C ASP A 283 -10.11 -4.33 -6.52
N MET A 284 -9.47 -3.50 -5.69
CA MET A 284 -10.18 -2.43 -4.95
C MET A 284 -10.82 -1.40 -5.89
N ALA A 285 -10.13 -1.00 -6.96
CA ALA A 285 -10.71 -0.09 -7.95
C ALA A 285 -11.94 -0.71 -8.65
N TYR A 286 -11.83 -1.97 -9.06
CA TYR A 286 -12.93 -2.72 -9.64
C TYR A 286 -14.11 -2.84 -8.67
N MET A 287 -13.87 -3.18 -7.41
CA MET A 287 -14.92 -3.27 -6.38
C MET A 287 -15.70 -1.95 -6.24
N GLY A 288 -15.02 -0.81 -6.28
CA GLY A 288 -15.65 0.50 -6.27
C GLY A 288 -16.55 0.74 -7.49
N ALA A 289 -16.04 0.42 -8.68
CA ALA A 289 -16.79 0.56 -9.94
C ALA A 289 -17.97 -0.40 -10.01
N GLU A 290 -17.79 -1.67 -9.61
CA GLU A 290 -18.84 -2.68 -9.61
C GLU A 290 -19.94 -2.34 -8.61
N ARG A 291 -19.59 -1.86 -7.42
CA ARG A 291 -20.57 -1.38 -6.43
C ARG A 291 -21.42 -0.26 -7.01
N ALA A 292 -20.79 0.74 -7.62
CA ALA A 292 -21.50 1.86 -8.23
C ALA A 292 -22.38 1.40 -9.40
N ALA A 293 -21.88 0.48 -10.23
CA ALA A 293 -22.63 -0.08 -11.35
C ALA A 293 -23.90 -0.81 -10.89
N LYS A 294 -23.79 -1.65 -9.85
CA LYS A 294 -24.94 -2.35 -9.25
C LYS A 294 -25.95 -1.38 -8.63
N GLU A 295 -25.48 -0.37 -7.89
CA GLU A 295 -26.34 0.57 -7.16
C GLU A 295 -27.09 1.52 -8.10
N PHE A 296 -26.41 2.02 -9.15
CA PHE A 296 -26.98 3.03 -10.05
C PHE A 296 -27.50 2.46 -11.38
N GLY A 297 -27.41 1.13 -11.57
CA GLY A 297 -27.84 0.44 -12.78
C GLY A 297 -27.01 0.83 -14.00
N LEU A 298 -25.68 0.78 -13.88
CA LEU A 298 -24.74 1.15 -14.94
C LEU A 298 -24.14 -0.08 -15.62
N ASP A 299 -23.90 0.01 -16.92
CA ASP A 299 -23.11 -0.94 -17.69
C ASP A 299 -21.62 -0.66 -17.46
N LEU A 300 -20.93 -1.55 -16.73
CA LEU A 300 -19.49 -1.48 -16.47
C LEU A 300 -18.71 -2.21 -17.57
N ILE A 301 -17.82 -1.49 -18.26
CA ILE A 301 -16.84 -2.04 -19.20
C ILE A 301 -15.45 -2.02 -18.56
N GLU A 302 -14.74 -3.13 -18.72
CA GLU A 302 -13.40 -3.32 -18.19
C GLU A 302 -12.39 -3.47 -19.33
N LEU A 303 -11.27 -2.75 -19.25
CA LEU A 303 -10.13 -2.91 -20.16
C LEU A 303 -8.83 -3.05 -19.37
N GLN A 304 -8.01 -4.03 -19.74
CA GLN A 304 -6.68 -4.22 -19.17
C GLN A 304 -5.61 -3.85 -20.20
N SER A 305 -4.55 -3.19 -19.73
CA SER A 305 -3.36 -2.88 -20.52
C SER A 305 -2.31 -3.98 -20.30
N ASN A 306 -1.69 -4.47 -21.38
CA ASN A 306 -0.60 -5.45 -21.30
C ASN A 306 0.77 -4.76 -21.24
N SER A 307 0.85 -3.54 -21.74
CA SER A 307 2.05 -2.69 -21.72
C SER A 307 1.67 -1.21 -21.68
N GLU A 308 2.64 -0.33 -21.40
CA GLU A 308 2.46 1.12 -21.44
C GLU A 308 1.95 1.65 -22.80
N ASN A 309 2.31 0.96 -23.89
CA ASN A 309 1.87 1.33 -25.24
C ASN A 309 0.35 1.17 -25.45
N ASP A 310 -0.32 0.42 -24.56
CA ASP A 310 -1.76 0.17 -24.66
C ASP A 310 -2.60 1.28 -24.01
N TYR A 311 -2.03 2.10 -23.11
CA TYR A 311 -2.81 3.08 -22.34
C TYR A 311 -3.54 4.08 -23.23
N LEU A 312 -2.80 4.71 -24.14
CA LEU A 312 -3.32 5.73 -25.03
C LEU A 312 -4.38 5.17 -26.01
N PRO A 313 -4.14 4.08 -26.75
CA PRO A 313 -5.17 3.52 -27.62
C PRO A 313 -6.39 3.02 -26.84
N ASN A 314 -6.24 2.43 -25.65
CA ASN A 314 -7.37 1.99 -24.83
C ASN A 314 -8.26 3.18 -24.44
N LEU A 315 -7.69 4.22 -23.81
CA LEU A 315 -8.42 5.41 -23.39
C LEU A 315 -9.08 6.14 -24.58
N ARG A 316 -8.34 6.33 -25.68
CA ARG A 316 -8.86 6.97 -26.89
C ARG A 316 -9.98 6.15 -27.53
N SER A 317 -9.88 4.83 -27.51
CA SER A 317 -10.90 3.94 -28.09
C SER A 317 -12.23 4.03 -27.37
N LEU A 318 -12.21 4.30 -26.06
CA LEU A 318 -13.40 4.53 -25.24
C LEU A 318 -13.93 5.95 -25.43
N ALA A 319 -13.07 6.97 -25.30
CA ALA A 319 -13.46 8.37 -25.36
C ALA A 319 -14.09 8.76 -26.71
N LYS A 320 -13.56 8.21 -27.82
CA LYS A 320 -14.07 8.50 -29.17
C LYS A 320 -15.50 8.03 -29.43
N THR A 321 -16.05 7.11 -28.62
CA THR A 321 -17.42 6.62 -28.83
C THR A 321 -18.45 7.64 -28.36
N GLY A 322 -18.10 8.47 -27.36
CA GLY A 322 -19.05 9.34 -26.68
C GLY A 322 -20.12 8.59 -25.88
N GLU A 323 -19.96 7.27 -25.69
CA GLU A 323 -20.95 6.43 -25.01
C GLU A 323 -20.73 6.31 -23.50
N TYR A 324 -19.60 6.79 -22.96
CA TYR A 324 -19.23 6.59 -21.57
C TYR A 324 -19.46 7.84 -20.73
N ASP A 325 -20.25 7.71 -19.67
CA ASP A 325 -20.46 8.79 -18.70
C ASP A 325 -19.16 9.18 -18.01
N ILE A 326 -18.33 8.18 -17.68
CA ILE A 326 -17.04 8.36 -17.02
C ILE A 326 -16.08 7.25 -17.44
N ILE A 327 -14.82 7.61 -17.66
CA ILE A 327 -13.71 6.68 -17.92
C ILE A 327 -12.72 6.79 -16.76
N ILE A 328 -12.49 5.69 -16.07
CA ILE A 328 -11.63 5.61 -14.88
C ILE A 328 -10.32 4.94 -15.28
N ALA A 329 -9.21 5.66 -15.19
CA ALA A 329 -7.86 5.14 -15.37
C ALA A 329 -7.25 4.82 -13.99
N VAL A 330 -6.76 3.60 -13.82
CA VAL A 330 -6.28 3.07 -12.54
C VAL A 330 -4.78 2.88 -12.61
N GLY A 331 -4.01 3.83 -12.08
CA GLY A 331 -2.56 3.72 -11.94
C GLY A 331 -1.80 4.97 -12.36
N PHE A 332 -0.72 5.26 -11.63
CA PHE A 332 0.16 6.41 -11.84
C PHE A 332 0.75 6.48 -13.25
N MET A 333 1.11 5.34 -13.86
CA MET A 333 1.77 5.34 -15.17
C MET A 333 0.85 5.82 -16.31
N MET A 334 -0.47 5.85 -16.08
CA MET A 334 -1.45 6.32 -17.06
C MET A 334 -1.55 7.85 -17.13
N THR A 335 -0.87 8.60 -16.24
CA THR A 335 -1.02 10.07 -16.09
C THR A 335 -0.89 10.83 -17.41
N ASN A 336 0.16 10.58 -18.18
CA ASN A 336 0.38 11.27 -19.46
C ASN A 336 -0.66 10.90 -20.51
N ALA A 337 -1.08 9.63 -20.56
CA ALA A 337 -2.09 9.15 -21.51
C ALA A 337 -3.46 9.77 -21.20
N VAL A 338 -3.84 9.85 -19.92
CA VAL A 338 -5.07 10.53 -19.50
C VAL A 338 -5.02 12.02 -19.83
N LYS A 339 -3.92 12.72 -19.50
CA LYS A 339 -3.76 14.15 -19.84
C LYS A 339 -3.96 14.39 -21.33
N GLN A 340 -3.32 13.58 -22.17
CA GLN A 340 -3.43 13.70 -23.62
C GLN A 340 -4.86 13.43 -24.12
N VAL A 341 -5.49 12.32 -23.72
CA VAL A 341 -6.84 11.97 -24.20
C VAL A 341 -7.89 12.95 -23.66
N ALA A 342 -7.73 13.44 -22.44
CA ALA A 342 -8.63 14.44 -21.87
C ALA A 342 -8.60 15.77 -22.64
N GLN A 343 -7.45 16.15 -23.21
CA GLN A 343 -7.33 17.30 -24.12
C GLN A 343 -7.98 17.03 -25.48
N GLU A 344 -7.87 15.81 -26.00
CA GLU A 344 -8.49 15.40 -27.27
C GLU A 344 -10.03 15.32 -27.18
N TYR A 345 -10.56 14.98 -26.00
CA TYR A 345 -12.00 14.79 -25.74
C TYR A 345 -12.46 15.63 -24.54
N PRO A 346 -12.56 16.97 -24.69
CA PRO A 346 -12.84 17.88 -23.56
C PRO A 346 -14.22 17.67 -22.91
N ASP A 347 -15.16 17.04 -23.62
CA ASP A 347 -16.51 16.73 -23.12
C ASP A 347 -16.60 15.37 -22.40
N GLN A 348 -15.56 14.55 -22.43
CA GLN A 348 -15.52 13.27 -21.71
C GLN A 348 -15.05 13.49 -20.26
N ARG A 349 -15.76 12.92 -19.27
CA ARG A 349 -15.28 12.90 -17.86
C ARG A 349 -14.25 11.78 -17.71
N PHE A 350 -13.13 12.11 -17.10
CA PHE A 350 -12.09 11.16 -16.74
C PHE A 350 -11.84 11.16 -15.25
N VAL A 351 -11.47 10.00 -14.72
CA VAL A 351 -10.89 9.87 -13.39
C VAL A 351 -9.53 9.24 -13.57
N ILE A 352 -8.54 9.72 -12.83
CA ILE A 352 -7.27 9.02 -12.68
C ILE A 352 -7.00 8.75 -11.20
N ILE A 353 -6.78 7.49 -10.88
CA ILE A 353 -6.35 7.05 -9.55
C ILE A 353 -4.82 7.10 -9.49
N ASP A 354 -4.28 7.74 -8.45
CA ASP A 354 -2.85 7.90 -8.17
C ASP A 354 -2.04 8.74 -9.16
N GLY A 355 -2.65 9.21 -10.24
CA GLY A 355 -2.01 10.13 -11.17
C GLY A 355 -2.20 11.59 -10.77
N TYR A 356 -1.14 12.38 -10.91
CA TYR A 356 -1.13 13.80 -10.64
C TYR A 356 -0.37 14.57 -11.71
N ASP A 357 -1.00 15.62 -12.23
CA ASP A 357 -0.35 16.64 -13.06
C ASP A 357 -1.00 18.00 -12.75
N PRO A 358 -0.24 19.05 -12.40
CA PRO A 358 -0.80 20.35 -12.07
C PRO A 358 -1.50 21.03 -13.27
N GLU A 359 -1.19 20.62 -14.50
CA GLU A 359 -1.82 21.11 -15.72
C GLU A 359 -2.84 20.10 -16.29
N MET A 360 -3.33 19.18 -15.46
CA MET A 360 -4.35 18.23 -15.86
C MET A 360 -5.63 18.97 -16.30
N PRO A 361 -6.24 18.62 -17.45
CA PRO A 361 -7.48 19.23 -17.90
C PRO A 361 -8.62 19.15 -16.88
N HIS A 362 -9.49 20.16 -16.84
CA HIS A 362 -10.58 20.24 -15.85
C HIS A 362 -11.70 19.20 -16.03
N ASN A 363 -11.68 18.41 -17.11
CA ASN A 363 -12.54 17.24 -17.28
C ASN A 363 -11.98 15.97 -16.63
N VAL A 364 -10.85 16.07 -15.92
CA VAL A 364 -10.21 14.97 -15.19
C VAL A 364 -10.29 15.21 -13.68
N GLN A 365 -10.76 14.22 -12.94
CA GLN A 365 -10.63 14.15 -11.48
C GLN A 365 -9.42 13.28 -11.13
N MET A 366 -8.43 13.85 -10.45
CA MET A 366 -7.26 13.16 -9.91
C MET A 366 -7.57 12.73 -8.48
N VAL A 367 -7.75 11.44 -8.25
CA VAL A 367 -7.99 10.87 -6.92
C VAL A 367 -6.67 10.39 -6.36
N LEU A 368 -6.19 11.09 -5.35
CA LEU A 368 -4.95 10.84 -4.63
C LEU A 368 -5.24 10.39 -3.20
N PHE A 369 -4.25 9.77 -2.59
CA PHE A 369 -4.31 9.33 -1.20
C PHE A 369 -3.11 9.86 -0.43
N LYS A 370 -3.27 9.95 0.89
CA LYS A 370 -2.16 10.23 1.81
C LYS A 370 -1.60 8.92 2.37
N GLU A 371 -0.98 8.12 1.51
CA GLU A 371 -0.44 6.81 1.87
C GLU A 371 0.66 6.90 2.92
N ASN A 372 1.31 8.06 3.03
CA ASN A 372 2.24 8.35 4.10
C ASN A 372 1.57 8.34 5.49
N GLU A 373 0.36 8.90 5.61
CA GLU A 373 -0.38 8.89 6.88
C GLU A 373 -0.75 7.46 7.29
N GLY A 374 -1.29 6.64 6.37
CA GLY A 374 -1.61 5.25 6.65
C GLY A 374 -0.37 4.39 6.91
N SER A 375 0.68 4.57 6.12
CA SER A 375 1.95 3.83 6.29
C SER A 375 2.66 4.18 7.59
N THR A 376 2.42 5.38 8.14
CA THR A 376 2.89 5.76 9.49
C THR A 376 2.30 4.85 10.55
N LEU A 377 1.01 4.50 10.46
CA LEU A 377 0.39 3.55 11.39
C LEU A 377 0.97 2.14 11.22
N ALA A 378 1.20 1.70 9.99
CA ALA A 378 1.82 0.42 9.69
C ALA A 378 3.27 0.33 10.22
N GLY A 379 4.05 1.40 10.08
CA GLY A 379 5.41 1.51 10.60
C GLY A 379 5.46 1.49 12.11
N ALA A 380 4.57 2.23 12.76
CA ALA A 380 4.45 2.25 14.21
C ALA A 380 4.07 0.87 14.77
N LEU A 381 3.06 0.22 14.18
CA LEU A 381 2.66 -1.13 14.57
C LEU A 381 3.83 -2.12 14.42
N ALA A 382 4.49 -2.14 13.26
CA ALA A 382 5.59 -3.05 12.98
C ALA A 382 6.75 -2.88 13.97
N ALA A 383 7.16 -1.64 14.23
CA ALA A 383 8.25 -1.33 15.14
C ALA A 383 7.89 -1.66 16.60
N LEU A 384 6.69 -1.32 17.07
CA LEU A 384 6.26 -1.66 18.43
C LEU A 384 6.18 -3.16 18.67
N ILE A 385 5.72 -3.95 17.69
CA ILE A 385 5.74 -5.42 17.76
C ILE A 385 7.19 -5.93 17.88
N ALA A 386 8.10 -5.43 17.04
CA ALA A 386 9.51 -5.82 17.09
C ALA A 386 10.15 -5.47 18.44
N LEU A 387 10.04 -4.21 18.87
CA LEU A 387 10.62 -3.71 20.11
C LEU A 387 10.07 -4.45 21.34
N ASN A 388 8.77 -4.74 21.36
CA ASN A 388 8.15 -5.52 22.44
C ASN A 388 8.79 -6.90 22.62
N ASP A 389 9.21 -7.53 21.53
CA ASP A 389 9.80 -8.86 21.51
C ASP A 389 11.34 -8.83 21.58
N ASN A 390 11.91 -7.67 21.94
CA ASN A 390 13.36 -7.41 21.96
C ASN A 390 14.01 -7.69 20.59
N LYS A 391 13.31 -7.32 19.52
CA LYS A 391 13.80 -7.28 18.15
C LYS A 391 13.96 -5.83 17.71
N ASP A 392 14.84 -5.64 16.75
CA ASP A 392 15.25 -4.31 16.29
C ASP A 392 15.09 -4.15 14.78
N THR A 393 14.58 -5.14 14.05
CA THR A 393 14.57 -5.12 12.58
C THR A 393 13.17 -5.33 12.03
N ILE A 394 12.75 -4.42 11.15
CA ILE A 394 11.51 -4.50 10.37
C ILE A 394 11.84 -4.32 8.87
N GLY A 395 10.92 -4.72 8.01
CA GLY A 395 11.12 -4.73 6.57
C GLY A 395 9.96 -4.11 5.80
N ILE A 396 10.25 -3.52 4.65
CA ILE A 396 9.27 -3.13 3.65
C ILE A 396 9.70 -3.64 2.26
N VAL A 397 8.78 -4.26 1.52
CA VAL A 397 9.01 -4.73 0.14
C VAL A 397 8.07 -3.95 -0.78
N LEU A 398 8.64 -3.16 -1.68
CA LEU A 398 7.91 -2.26 -2.57
C LEU A 398 7.95 -2.76 -4.02
N GLY A 399 6.98 -2.32 -4.82
CA GLY A 399 6.93 -2.57 -6.26
C GLY A 399 7.97 -1.75 -7.04
N MET A 400 7.51 -0.89 -7.94
CA MET A 400 8.37 0.00 -8.72
C MET A 400 8.84 1.21 -7.91
N GLU A 401 10.00 1.78 -8.23
CA GLU A 401 10.49 3.01 -7.57
C GLU A 401 9.86 4.25 -8.22
N ILE A 402 8.62 4.59 -7.82
CA ILE A 402 7.84 5.73 -8.34
C ILE A 402 7.32 6.62 -7.18
N PRO A 403 6.93 7.88 -7.45
CA PRO A 403 6.49 8.84 -6.42
C PRO A 403 5.45 8.33 -5.43
N VAL A 404 4.52 7.50 -5.88
CA VAL A 404 3.50 6.90 -5.00
C VAL A 404 4.15 6.10 -3.87
N LEU A 405 5.16 5.27 -4.18
CA LEU A 405 5.80 4.41 -3.18
C LEU A 405 6.78 5.15 -2.27
N TYR A 406 7.25 6.35 -2.64
CA TYR A 406 8.00 7.19 -1.72
C TYR A 406 7.15 7.63 -0.53
N LYS A 407 5.85 7.89 -0.75
CA LYS A 407 4.90 8.20 0.33
C LYS A 407 4.76 7.03 1.30
N PHE A 408 4.65 5.81 0.77
CA PHE A 408 4.58 4.59 1.58
C PHE A 408 5.85 4.36 2.42
N GLU A 409 7.03 4.35 1.78
CA GLU A 409 8.29 4.15 2.49
C GLU A 409 8.53 5.27 3.52
N GLY A 410 8.30 6.52 3.14
CA GLY A 410 8.49 7.68 4.00
C GLY A 410 7.60 7.63 5.24
N GLY A 411 6.31 7.30 5.07
CA GLY A 411 5.39 7.10 6.19
C GLY A 411 5.80 5.93 7.08
N TYR A 412 6.15 4.78 6.49
CA TYR A 412 6.59 3.60 7.23
C TYR A 412 7.80 3.88 8.12
N ARG A 413 8.81 4.59 7.57
CA ARG A 413 9.97 5.04 8.35
C ARG A 413 9.58 5.99 9.47
N PHE A 414 8.78 7.01 9.15
CA PHE A 414 8.32 7.99 10.12
C PHE A 414 7.64 7.33 11.33
N GLY A 415 6.70 6.41 11.06
CA GLY A 415 6.01 5.64 12.09
C GLY A 415 6.93 4.76 12.92
N ALA A 416 7.93 4.11 12.30
CA ALA A 416 8.88 3.26 13.00
C ALA A 416 9.76 4.06 13.98
N TYR A 417 10.26 5.22 13.58
CA TYR A 417 11.03 6.10 14.48
C TYR A 417 10.15 6.75 15.55
N TRP A 418 8.89 7.07 15.24
CA TRP A 418 7.93 7.52 16.25
C TRP A 418 7.70 6.42 17.29
N ALA A 419 7.52 5.18 16.86
CA ALA A 419 7.32 4.04 17.75
C ALA A 419 8.52 3.78 18.66
N LEU A 420 9.74 3.99 18.15
CA LEU A 420 10.94 3.91 18.96
C LEU A 420 10.94 4.94 20.09
N ASP A 421 10.73 6.23 19.76
CA ASP A 421 10.62 7.31 20.76
C ASP A 421 9.48 7.04 21.74
N TYR A 422 8.32 6.56 21.25
CA TYR A 422 7.20 6.19 22.10
C TYR A 422 7.57 5.05 23.07
N TYR A 423 8.21 3.98 22.59
CA TYR A 423 8.57 2.82 23.37
C TYR A 423 9.55 3.17 24.50
N GLU A 424 10.60 3.94 24.19
CA GLU A 424 11.63 4.37 25.15
C GLU A 424 11.06 5.27 26.26
N ASN A 425 10.03 6.08 25.96
CA ASN A 425 9.46 7.02 26.92
C ASN A 425 8.25 6.49 27.70
N ASN A 426 7.60 5.41 27.25
CA ASN A 426 6.34 4.93 27.84
C ASN A 426 6.38 3.51 28.40
N LYS A 427 7.38 2.68 28.06
CA LYS A 427 7.51 1.33 28.63
C LYS A 427 8.56 1.36 29.76
N GLN A 428 8.08 1.48 31.00
CA GLN A 428 8.84 1.20 32.24
C GLN A 428 8.59 -0.22 32.72
#